data_AF-A0A0B8QPH3-F1
#
_entry.id   AF-A0A0B8QPH3-F1
#
_cell.length_a   1.000
_cell.length_b   1.000
_cell.length_c   1.000
_cell.angle_alpha   90.00
_cell.angle_beta   90.00
_cell.angle_gamma   90.00
#
_symmetry.space_group_name_H-M   'P 1'
#
loop_
_entity.id
_entity.type
_entity.pdbx_description
1 polymer ?
#
loop_
_entity_poly.entity_id
_entity_poly.type
_entity_poly.pdbx_seq_one_letter_code
_entity_poly.pdbx_strand_id
1 'polypeptide(L)'
;MTPEITAGFKPEMPEYGKWSQKQRIEEAKKLLQEAGYDGDHPLEFTVLYNTSDNHKKIATAIQSMWKKELGVKVKLENQEWKTFLDTRRNGEFDVTRAGWSADYNEASSFLSLMQSNNSSNDSKYHSDVYDSLMEKAMQTLDDKERANYYTEAEKLLLKICLLRQFISTLCLV
;
A
#
# COMPACT_ATOMS: atom_id res chain seq x y z
N MET A 1 -2.47 -3.47 -6.27
CA MET A 1 -1.21 -2.79 -6.61
C MET A 1 -1.05 -2.73 -8.11
N THR A 2 -1.11 -3.87 -8.80
CA THR A 2 -1.02 -3.91 -10.26
C THR A 2 -2.36 -3.58 -10.91
N PRO A 3 -2.44 -2.59 -11.83
CA PRO A 3 -3.68 -2.23 -12.53
C PRO A 3 -4.22 -3.37 -13.43
N GLU A 4 -5.54 -3.47 -13.54
CA GLU A 4 -6.23 -4.48 -14.38
C GLU A 4 -5.95 -4.34 -15.89
N ILE A 5 -5.48 -3.16 -16.31
CA ILE A 5 -5.12 -2.87 -17.70
C ILE A 5 -3.73 -3.44 -18.09
N THR A 6 -3.00 -4.01 -17.13
CA THR A 6 -1.66 -4.57 -17.36
C THR A 6 -1.74 -5.83 -18.22
N ALA A 7 -0.90 -5.91 -19.26
CA ALA A 7 -0.94 -7.02 -20.22
C ALA A 7 -0.77 -8.39 -19.54
N GLY A 8 -1.66 -9.34 -19.87
CA GLY A 8 -1.57 -10.72 -19.39
C GLY A 8 -1.86 -10.92 -17.90
N PHE A 9 -2.16 -9.85 -17.15
CA PHE A 9 -2.40 -9.91 -15.71
C PHE A 9 -3.89 -9.72 -15.38
N LYS A 10 -4.41 -10.56 -14.51
CA LYS A 10 -5.80 -10.48 -14.04
C LYS A 10 -5.81 -10.44 -12.51
N PRO A 11 -5.85 -9.24 -11.89
CA PRO A 11 -5.87 -9.14 -10.44
C PRO A 11 -7.13 -9.78 -9.88
N GLU A 12 -6.98 -10.55 -8.81
CA GLU A 12 -8.13 -10.99 -8.03
C GLU A 12 -8.51 -9.91 -7.00
N MET A 13 -9.78 -9.52 -7.02
CA MET A 13 -10.29 -8.57 -6.05
C MET A 13 -10.41 -9.24 -4.68
N PRO A 14 -9.80 -8.68 -3.62
CA PRO A 14 -9.92 -9.24 -2.29
C PRO A 14 -11.35 -9.08 -1.76
N GLU A 15 -11.75 -9.89 -0.79
CA GLU A 15 -13.13 -9.90 -0.27
C GLU A 15 -13.61 -8.52 0.20
N TYR A 16 -12.76 -7.74 0.88
CA TYR A 16 -13.08 -6.38 1.31
C TYR A 16 -13.29 -5.38 0.16
N GLY A 17 -12.80 -5.70 -1.04
CA GLY A 17 -13.07 -4.94 -2.26
C GLY A 17 -14.55 -4.99 -2.67
N LYS A 18 -15.25 -6.07 -2.29
CA LYS A 18 -16.68 -6.28 -2.56
C LYS A 18 -17.59 -5.64 -1.50
N TRP A 19 -17.02 -5.17 -0.39
CA TRP A 19 -17.79 -4.61 0.72
C TRP A 19 -18.29 -3.19 0.41
N SER A 20 -19.46 -2.87 0.97
CA SER A 20 -19.92 -1.48 1.04
C SER A 20 -18.97 -0.63 1.88
N GLN A 21 -19.02 0.69 1.69
CA GLN A 21 -18.21 1.60 2.50
C GLN A 21 -18.51 1.48 4.00
N LYS A 22 -19.78 1.23 4.36
CA LYS A 22 -20.20 1.03 5.75
C LYS A 22 -19.53 -0.20 6.37
N GLN A 23 -19.57 -1.34 5.67
CA GLN A 23 -18.91 -2.57 6.12
C GLN A 23 -17.39 -2.38 6.29
N ARG A 24 -16.74 -1.66 5.37
CA ARG A 24 -15.31 -1.33 5.50
C ARG A 24 -15.01 -0.49 6.73
N ILE A 25 -15.85 0.51 7.03
CA ILE A 25 -15.68 1.36 8.22
C ILE A 25 -15.93 0.56 9.51
N GLU A 26 -16.91 -0.33 9.54
CA GLU A 26 -17.20 -1.18 10.69
C GLU A 26 -16.03 -2.13 10.99
N GLU A 27 -15.49 -2.81 9.98
CA GLU A 27 -14.33 -3.69 10.17
C GLU A 27 -13.07 -2.89 10.55
N ALA A 28 -12.88 -1.71 9.97
CA ALA A 28 -11.77 -0.82 10.32
C ALA A 28 -11.75 -0.46 11.81
N LYS A 29 -12.92 -0.08 12.36
CA LYS A 29 -13.07 0.26 13.78
C LYS A 29 -12.78 -0.93 14.67
N LYS A 30 -13.28 -2.11 14.30
CA LYS A 30 -13.03 -3.35 15.03
C LYS A 30 -11.53 -3.66 15.09
N LEU A 31 -10.83 -3.57 13.96
CA LEU A 31 -9.39 -3.81 13.90
C LEU A 31 -8.58 -2.78 14.69
N LEU A 32 -8.98 -1.51 14.69
CA LEU A 32 -8.38 -0.47 15.53
C LEU A 32 -8.53 -0.80 17.02
N GLN A 33 -9.73 -1.23 17.44
CA GLN A 33 -9.98 -1.65 18.82
C GLN A 33 -9.18 -2.88 19.21
N GLU A 34 -9.10 -3.90 18.35
CA GLU A 34 -8.27 -5.09 18.56
C GLU A 34 -6.77 -4.75 18.68
N ALA A 35 -6.32 -3.69 18.00
CA ALA A 35 -4.98 -3.14 18.11
C ALA A 35 -4.77 -2.23 19.33
N GLY A 36 -5.80 -2.00 20.15
CA GLY A 36 -5.72 -1.18 21.36
C GLY A 36 -5.95 0.32 21.14
N TYR A 37 -6.47 0.72 19.99
CA TYR A 37 -6.84 2.11 19.72
C TYR A 37 -8.34 2.34 19.88
N ASP A 38 -8.69 3.36 20.64
CA ASP A 38 -10.09 3.72 20.95
C ASP A 38 -10.28 5.25 21.03
N GLY A 39 -11.41 5.70 21.58
CA GLY A 39 -11.73 7.12 21.69
C GLY A 39 -10.81 7.88 22.66
N ASP A 40 -10.27 7.20 23.67
CA ASP A 40 -9.38 7.78 24.67
C ASP A 40 -7.91 7.66 24.25
N HIS A 41 -7.58 6.62 23.47
CA HIS A 41 -6.27 6.32 22.90
C HIS A 41 -6.35 6.27 21.37
N PRO A 42 -6.53 7.41 20.68
CA PRO A 42 -6.64 7.42 19.24
C PRO A 42 -5.29 7.07 18.60
N LEU A 43 -5.32 6.36 17.47
CA LEU A 43 -4.15 6.20 16.62
C LEU A 43 -3.72 7.57 16.08
N GLU A 44 -2.45 7.93 16.30
CA GLU A 44 -1.86 9.19 15.83
C GLU A 44 -0.65 8.92 14.93
N PHE A 45 -0.58 9.55 13.76
CA PHE A 45 0.57 9.44 12.84
C PHE A 45 0.67 10.60 11.86
N THR A 46 1.80 10.71 11.16
CA THR A 46 2.05 11.70 10.12
C THR A 46 1.88 11.11 8.72
N VAL A 47 1.14 11.82 7.86
CA VAL A 47 1.11 11.58 6.41
C VAL A 47 2.04 12.57 5.72
N LEU A 48 3.12 12.03 5.19
CA LEU A 48 4.11 12.72 4.37
C LEU A 48 3.67 12.72 2.90
N TYR A 49 3.80 13.87 2.23
CA TYR A 49 3.59 13.97 0.78
C TYR A 49 4.56 14.97 0.14
N ASN A 50 4.84 14.80 -1.14
CA ASN A 50 5.64 15.78 -1.88
C ASN A 50 4.80 17.04 -2.19
N THR A 51 5.44 18.21 -2.14
CA THR A 51 4.79 19.51 -2.29
C THR A 51 4.05 19.61 -3.63
N SER A 52 2.72 19.71 -3.55
CA SER A 52 1.79 19.80 -4.68
C SER A 52 0.41 20.15 -4.17
N ASP A 53 -0.28 21.11 -4.80
CA ASP A 53 -1.65 21.49 -4.41
C ASP A 53 -2.63 20.33 -4.53
N ASN A 54 -2.45 19.47 -5.54
CA ASN A 54 -3.30 18.30 -5.72
C ASN A 54 -3.07 17.27 -4.60
N HIS A 55 -1.82 17.01 -4.23
CA HIS A 55 -1.53 16.08 -3.13
C HIS A 55 -2.01 16.63 -1.79
N LYS A 56 -1.87 17.94 -1.55
CA LYS A 56 -2.40 18.60 -0.35
C LYS A 56 -3.92 18.47 -0.23
N LYS A 57 -4.65 18.65 -1.33
CA LYS A 57 -6.13 18.48 -1.36
C LYS A 57 -6.53 17.04 -1.02
N ILE A 58 -5.87 16.06 -1.64
CA ILE A 58 -6.11 14.64 -1.37
C ILE A 58 -5.78 14.29 0.09
N ALA A 59 -4.62 14.71 0.59
CA ALA A 59 -4.20 14.44 1.95
C ALA A 59 -5.15 15.06 3.00
N THR A 60 -5.62 16.28 2.77
CA THR A 60 -6.64 16.93 3.62
C THR A 60 -7.97 16.17 3.62
N ALA A 61 -8.40 15.68 2.46
CA ALA A 61 -9.62 14.88 2.35
C ALA A 61 -9.49 13.56 3.14
N ILE A 62 -8.38 12.84 2.97
CA ILE A 62 -8.09 11.59 3.68
C ILE A 62 -8.04 11.84 5.21
N GLN A 63 -7.33 12.88 5.66
CA GLN A 63 -7.28 13.28 7.07
C GLN A 63 -8.69 13.51 7.63
N SER A 64 -9.54 14.24 6.91
CA SER A 64 -10.91 14.51 7.33
C SER A 64 -11.76 13.24 7.41
N MET A 65 -11.64 12.36 6.41
CA MET A 65 -12.36 11.08 6.36
C MET A 65 -11.94 10.15 7.50
N TRP A 66 -10.64 9.97 7.74
CA TRP A 66 -10.16 9.12 8.83
C TRP A 66 -10.50 9.67 10.20
N LYS A 67 -10.44 10.99 10.38
CA LYS A 67 -10.89 11.62 11.63
C LYS A 67 -12.38 11.38 11.87
N LYS A 68 -13.21 11.64 10.85
CA LYS A 68 -14.68 11.52 10.95
C LYS A 68 -15.13 10.09 11.17
N GLU A 69 -14.59 9.16 10.38
CA GLU A 69 -15.08 7.78 10.36
C GLU A 69 -14.38 6.89 11.38
N LEU A 70 -13.09 7.12 11.68
CA LEU A 70 -12.28 6.22 12.51
C LEU A 70 -11.74 6.86 13.80
N GLY A 71 -11.84 8.19 13.98
CA GLY A 71 -11.30 8.88 15.15
C GLY A 71 -9.77 9.05 15.16
N VAL A 72 -9.09 8.63 14.08
CA VAL A 72 -7.64 8.74 13.91
C VAL A 72 -7.20 10.20 13.82
N LYS A 73 -6.06 10.52 14.44
CA LYS A 73 -5.44 11.85 14.35
C LYS A 73 -4.26 11.83 13.39
N VAL A 74 -4.42 12.52 12.26
CA VAL A 74 -3.39 12.59 11.23
C VAL A 74 -2.73 13.95 11.27
N LYS A 75 -1.40 14.02 11.32
CA LYS A 75 -0.62 15.22 10.98
C LYS A 75 -0.26 15.19 9.51
N LEU A 76 -0.39 16.32 8.80
CA LEU A 76 0.05 16.42 7.41
C LEU A 76 1.40 17.11 7.34
N GLU A 77 2.34 16.53 6.60
CA GLU A 77 3.68 17.09 6.39
C GLU A 77 4.03 17.06 4.91
N ASN A 78 4.63 18.14 4.39
CA ASN A 78 5.07 18.20 3.01
C ASN A 78 6.56 18.56 2.90
N GLN A 79 7.20 17.98 1.89
CA GLN A 79 8.60 18.21 1.58
C GLN A 79 8.78 18.52 0.09
N GLU A 80 9.90 19.17 -0.27
CA GLU A 80 10.34 19.27 -1.67
C GLU A 80 10.63 17.85 -2.21
N TRP A 81 10.49 17.64 -3.51
CA TRP A 81 10.55 16.31 -4.14
C TRP A 81 11.81 15.51 -3.79
N LYS A 82 13.00 16.13 -3.82
CA LYS A 82 14.25 15.40 -3.54
C LYS A 82 14.31 14.98 -2.07
N THR A 83 14.02 15.90 -1.15
CA THR A 83 13.96 15.60 0.29
C THR A 83 12.94 14.51 0.57
N PHE A 84 11.76 14.58 -0.05
CA PHE A 84 10.71 13.57 0.07
C PHE A 84 11.17 12.17 -0.36
N LEU A 85 11.89 12.06 -1.48
CA LEU A 85 12.45 10.77 -1.92
C LEU A 85 13.49 10.24 -0.94
N ASP A 86 14.35 11.10 -0.40
CA ASP A 86 15.39 10.70 0.54
C ASP A 86 14.79 10.24 1.89
N THR A 87 13.82 11.00 2.44
CA THR A 87 13.06 10.63 3.64
C THR A 87 12.36 9.27 3.47
N ARG A 88 11.77 9.01 2.29
CA ARG A 88 11.16 7.71 1.97
C ARG A 88 12.18 6.58 1.94
N ARG A 89 13.32 6.77 1.27
CA ARG A 89 14.38 5.75 1.17
C ARG A 89 14.96 5.40 2.54
N ASN A 90 15.09 6.39 3.41
CA ASN A 90 15.57 6.23 4.78
C ASN A 90 14.54 5.60 5.73
N GLY A 91 13.26 5.53 5.34
CA GLY A 91 12.19 5.03 6.21
C GLY A 91 11.79 6.00 7.31
N GLU A 92 12.06 7.29 7.14
CA GLU A 92 11.80 8.35 8.12
C GLU A 92 10.36 8.88 8.00
N PHE A 93 9.36 7.99 7.98
CA PHE A 93 7.96 8.36 7.83
C PHE A 93 7.03 7.34 8.50
N ASP A 94 5.86 7.82 8.97
CA ASP A 94 4.79 6.91 9.38
C ASP A 94 3.96 6.51 8.17
N VAL A 95 3.38 7.44 7.42
CA VAL A 95 2.64 7.14 6.18
C VAL A 95 3.13 8.07 5.10
N THR A 96 3.36 7.57 3.90
CA THR A 96 3.69 8.41 2.74
C THR A 96 2.64 8.27 1.66
N ARG A 97 2.27 9.39 1.03
CA ARG A 97 1.64 9.36 -0.29
C ARG A 97 2.62 8.71 -1.25
N ALA A 98 2.13 7.87 -2.16
CA ALA A 98 2.99 7.24 -3.13
C ALA A 98 2.33 7.24 -4.52
N GLY A 99 3.04 6.69 -5.48
CA GLY A 99 2.60 6.64 -6.86
C GLY A 99 3.68 5.98 -7.68
N TRP A 100 3.29 5.00 -8.47
CA TRP A 100 4.16 4.31 -9.40
C TRP A 100 3.51 4.29 -10.78
N SER A 101 4.31 4.53 -11.80
CA SER A 101 3.92 4.38 -13.21
C SER A 101 4.75 3.25 -13.79
N ALA A 102 4.12 2.38 -14.55
CA ALA A 102 4.82 1.22 -15.11
C ALA A 102 5.96 1.67 -16.03
N ASP A 103 7.16 1.14 -15.84
CA ASP A 103 8.29 1.32 -16.74
C ASP A 103 8.09 0.56 -18.07
N TYR A 104 7.37 -0.56 -18.02
CA TYR A 104 6.93 -1.37 -19.15
C TYR A 104 5.60 -2.07 -18.83
N ASN A 105 4.84 -2.48 -19.86
CA ASN A 105 3.50 -3.05 -19.73
C ASN A 105 3.52 -4.52 -19.31
N GLU A 106 3.91 -4.80 -18.07
CA GLU A 106 3.98 -6.13 -17.48
C GLU A 106 3.85 -6.01 -15.94
N ALA A 107 3.28 -7.00 -15.27
CA ALA A 107 3.02 -6.99 -13.82
C ALA A 107 4.29 -6.84 -12.97
N SER A 108 5.44 -7.38 -13.41
CA SER A 108 6.71 -7.19 -12.66
C SER A 108 7.12 -5.73 -12.52
N SER A 109 6.68 -4.86 -13.42
CA SER A 109 6.90 -3.41 -13.34
C SER A 109 6.33 -2.79 -12.06
N PHE A 110 5.29 -3.41 -11.47
CA PHE A 110 4.71 -3.01 -10.18
C PHE A 110 5.15 -3.93 -9.04
N LEU A 111 5.05 -5.25 -9.26
CA LEU A 111 5.29 -6.25 -8.21
C LEU A 111 6.75 -6.27 -7.76
N SER A 112 7.70 -5.99 -8.65
CA SER A 112 9.12 -6.00 -8.27
C SER A 112 9.46 -5.00 -7.17
N LEU A 113 8.70 -3.91 -7.01
CA LEU A 113 8.90 -2.90 -5.97
C LEU A 113 8.87 -3.48 -4.56
N MET A 114 8.11 -4.55 -4.37
CA MET A 114 7.93 -5.19 -3.07
C MET A 114 8.91 -6.35 -2.85
N GLN A 115 9.83 -6.63 -3.78
CA GLN A 115 10.91 -7.58 -3.51
C GLN A 115 11.82 -7.04 -2.40
N SER A 116 12.27 -7.90 -1.50
CA SER A 116 13.00 -7.48 -0.30
C SER A 116 14.31 -6.75 -0.61
N ASN A 117 14.96 -7.11 -1.72
CA ASN A 117 16.23 -6.54 -2.16
C ASN A 117 16.06 -5.34 -3.11
N ASN A 118 14.83 -4.94 -3.43
CA ASN A 118 14.59 -3.83 -4.36
C ASN A 118 14.89 -2.49 -3.69
N SER A 119 15.72 -1.67 -4.32
CA SER A 119 16.07 -0.33 -3.82
C SER A 119 14.87 0.63 -3.72
N SER A 120 13.81 0.36 -4.49
CA SER A 120 12.57 1.12 -4.50
C SER A 120 11.53 0.60 -3.49
N ASN A 121 11.88 -0.40 -2.67
CA ASN A 121 11.06 -0.90 -1.58
C ASN A 121 11.16 0.05 -0.37
N ASP A 122 10.62 1.27 -0.51
CA ASP A 122 10.56 2.27 0.59
C ASP A 122 9.80 1.75 1.81
N SER A 123 8.87 0.84 1.53
CA SER A 123 8.05 0.04 2.41
C SER A 123 8.84 -0.86 3.38
N LYS A 124 10.08 -1.22 3.02
CA LYS A 124 10.92 -2.22 3.71
C LYS A 124 10.19 -3.54 3.93
N TYR A 125 9.27 -3.87 3.01
CA TYR A 125 8.54 -5.13 3.07
C TYR A 125 9.50 -6.28 2.79
N HIS A 126 9.40 -7.34 3.59
CA HIS A 126 10.22 -8.53 3.47
C HIS A 126 9.36 -9.77 3.59
N SER A 127 9.50 -10.69 2.64
CA SER A 127 8.83 -11.99 2.66
C SER A 127 9.52 -12.97 1.73
N ASP A 128 10.12 -14.02 2.31
CA ASP A 128 10.75 -15.11 1.55
C ASP A 128 9.77 -15.76 0.57
N VAL A 129 8.50 -15.86 0.95
CA VAL A 129 7.44 -16.42 0.09
C VAL A 129 7.19 -15.51 -1.10
N TYR A 130 7.12 -14.19 -0.89
CA TYR A 130 6.95 -13.21 -1.95
C TYR A 130 8.13 -13.24 -2.93
N ASP A 131 9.35 -13.18 -2.39
CA ASP A 131 10.57 -13.18 -3.20
C ASP A 131 10.69 -14.47 -4.02
N SER A 132 10.35 -15.63 -3.43
CA SER A 132 10.33 -16.91 -4.15
C SER A 132 9.30 -16.95 -5.29
N LEU A 133 8.13 -16.35 -5.10
CA LEU A 133 7.11 -16.25 -6.17
C LEU A 133 7.62 -15.36 -7.32
N MET A 134 8.23 -14.23 -6.99
CA MET A 134 8.80 -13.31 -7.99
C MET A 134 9.97 -13.97 -8.74
N GLU A 135 10.84 -14.71 -8.06
CA GLU A 135 11.92 -15.45 -8.70
C GLU A 135 11.41 -16.51 -9.68
N LYS A 136 10.41 -17.31 -9.28
CA LYS A 136 9.76 -18.29 -10.17
C LYS A 136 9.13 -17.64 -11.40
N ALA A 137 8.50 -16.48 -11.21
CA ALA A 137 7.92 -15.71 -12.31
C ALA A 137 8.97 -15.23 -13.32
N MET A 138 10.20 -14.92 -12.86
CA MET A 138 11.30 -14.55 -13.75
C MET A 138 11.95 -15.74 -14.47
N GLN A 139 11.91 -16.94 -13.88
CA GLN A 139 12.58 -18.13 -14.42
C GLN A 139 11.71 -18.96 -15.37
N THR A 140 10.38 -18.89 -15.25
CA THR A 140 9.49 -19.67 -16.13
C THR A 140 9.47 -19.11 -17.56
N LEU A 141 9.28 -20.02 -18.53
CA LEU A 141 9.07 -19.70 -19.95
C LEU A 141 7.60 -19.76 -20.36
N ASP A 142 6.71 -20.20 -19.46
CA ASP A 142 5.28 -20.29 -19.69
C ASP A 142 4.58 -19.01 -19.15
N ASP A 143 3.94 -18.27 -20.06
CA ASP A 143 3.23 -17.02 -19.74
C ASP A 143 2.11 -17.21 -18.73
N LYS A 144 1.43 -18.37 -18.76
CA LYS A 144 0.35 -18.70 -17.84
C LYS A 144 0.89 -19.01 -16.45
N GLU A 145 2.00 -19.74 -16.36
CA GLU A 145 2.68 -19.96 -15.07
C GLU A 145 3.16 -18.65 -14.47
N ARG A 146 3.78 -17.79 -15.28
CA ARG A 146 4.23 -16.45 -14.88
C ARG A 146 3.07 -15.61 -14.33
N ALA A 147 1.95 -15.55 -15.05
CA ALA A 147 0.76 -14.83 -14.61
C ALA A 147 0.19 -15.38 -13.29
N ASN A 148 0.24 -16.70 -13.08
CA ASN A 148 -0.18 -17.32 -11.81
C ASN A 148 0.73 -16.91 -10.66
N TYR A 149 2.06 -16.94 -10.84
CA TYR A 149 2.99 -16.51 -9.80
C TYR A 149 2.78 -15.04 -9.41
N TYR A 150 2.56 -14.16 -10.39
CA TYR A 150 2.22 -12.76 -10.11
C TYR A 150 0.89 -12.61 -9.36
N THR A 151 -0.11 -13.42 -9.70
CA THR A 151 -1.42 -13.40 -9.03
C THR A 151 -1.26 -13.80 -7.55
N GLU A 152 -0.49 -14.86 -7.27
CA GLU A 152 -0.21 -15.30 -5.90
C GLU A 152 0.62 -14.28 -5.12
N ALA A 153 1.58 -13.61 -5.78
CA ALA A 153 2.36 -12.54 -5.18
C ALA A 153 1.46 -11.35 -4.79
N GLU A 154 0.57 -10.91 -5.70
CA GLU A 154 -0.39 -9.83 -5.45
C GLU A 154 -1.36 -10.19 -4.30
N LYS A 155 -1.86 -11.43 -4.24
CA LYS A 155 -2.70 -11.92 -3.12
C LYS A 155 -1.99 -11.79 -1.77
N LEU A 156 -0.71 -12.14 -1.71
CA LEU A 156 0.08 -12.02 -0.49
C LEU A 156 0.18 -10.56 -0.03
N LEU A 157 0.42 -9.63 -0.96
CA LEU A 157 0.44 -8.19 -0.66
C LEU A 157 -0.91 -7.68 -0.16
N LEU A 158 -2.02 -8.08 -0.80
CA LEU A 158 -3.37 -7.66 -0.41
C LEU A 158 -3.74 -8.15 0.99
N LYS A 159 -3.33 -9.38 1.36
CA LYS A 159 -3.55 -9.92 2.70
C LYS A 159 -2.82 -9.11 3.79
N ILE A 160 -1.61 -8.67 3.50
CA ILE A 160 -0.80 -7.88 4.44
C ILE A 160 -1.28 -6.44 4.50
N CYS A 161 -1.67 -5.87 3.37
CA CYS A 161 -2.32 -4.55 3.32
C CYS A 161 -3.62 -4.53 4.11
N LEU A 162 -4.42 -5.59 4.14
CA LEU A 162 -5.60 -5.64 5.03
C LEU A 162 -5.20 -5.42 6.49
N LEU A 163 -4.13 -6.07 6.96
CA LEU A 163 -3.68 -5.93 8.35
C LEU A 163 -3.05 -4.55 8.61
N ARG A 164 -2.28 -4.01 7.64
CA ARG A 164 -1.56 -2.73 7.80
C ARG A 164 -2.40 -1.48 7.50
N GLN A 165 -3.38 -1.57 6.60
CA GLN A 165 -4.27 -0.46 6.25
C GLN A 165 -5.19 -0.06 7.41
N PHE A 166 -5.35 -0.94 8.42
CA PHE A 166 -6.16 -0.68 9.60
C PHE A 166 -5.36 -0.49 10.89
N ILE A 167 -4.11 -0.98 10.99
CA ILE A 167 -3.37 -1.01 12.27
C ILE A 167 -2.13 -0.11 12.26
N SER A 168 -1.47 0.08 11.12
CA SER A 168 -0.26 0.89 11.03
C SER A 168 0.25 0.87 9.60
N THR A 169 0.50 2.06 9.05
CA THR A 169 1.50 2.33 8.03
C THR A 169 1.56 1.36 6.86
N LEU A 170 1.11 1.88 5.71
CA LEU A 170 1.42 1.42 4.37
C LEU A 170 0.33 0.51 3.75
N CYS A 171 -0.59 1.15 3.05
CA CYS A 171 -1.01 0.65 1.76
C CYS A 171 -1.13 1.86 0.82
N LEU A 172 -0.40 1.81 -0.30
CA LEU A 172 -0.27 2.91 -1.25
C LEU A 172 -1.66 3.46 -1.66
N VAL A 173 -1.83 4.77 -1.51
CA VAL A 173 -2.73 5.58 -2.34
C VAL A 173 -1.86 6.40 -3.28
#